data_AF-A0ABD0NWH0-F1
#
_entry.id   AF-A0ABD0NWH0-F1
#
_cell.length_a   1.000
_cell.length_b   1.000
_cell.length_c   1.000
_cell.angle_alpha   90.00
_cell.angle_beta   90.00
_cell.angle_gamma   90.00
#
_symmetry.space_group_name_H-M   'P 1'
#
loop_
_entity.id
_entity.type
_entity.pdbx_description
1 polymer ?
#
loop_
_entity_poly.entity_id
_entity_poly.type
_entity_poly.pdbx_seq_one_letter_code
_entity_poly.pdbx_strand_id
1 'polypeptide(L)' 'VPPAEQEKLFVQKLRQCCVLFDFVSDPLSDLKWKEVKRAALSEMVEYITHNRNVITEPIYPEVVHM' A
#
# COMPACT_ATOMS: atom_id res chain seq x y z
N VAL A 1 9.94 -9.74 8.01
CA VAL A 1 8.69 -10.54 8.02
C VAL A 1 8.98 -11.87 7.35
N PRO A 2 8.60 -13.00 7.96
CA PRO A 2 8.77 -14.32 7.35
C PRO A 2 8.15 -14.36 5.95
N PRO A 3 8.74 -15.08 4.97
CA PRO A 3 8.22 -15.10 3.59
C PRO A 3 6.73 -15.44 3.49
N ALA A 4 6.24 -16.37 4.33
CA ALA A 4 4.84 -16.79 4.38
C ALA A 4 3.85 -15.68 4.79
N GLU A 5 4.32 -14.63 5.47
CA GLU A 5 3.48 -13.51 5.92
C GLU A 5 3.59 -12.29 5.00
N GLN A 6 4.53 -12.27 4.05
CA GLN A 6 4.78 -11.10 3.21
C GLN A 6 3.58 -10.77 2.32
N GLU A 7 2.98 -11.78 1.67
CA GLU A 7 1.79 -11.59 0.83
C GLU A 7 0.64 -10.99 1.65
N LYS A 8 0.38 -11.56 2.84
CA LYS A 8 -0.66 -11.06 3.74
C LYS A 8 -0.41 -9.61 4.16
N LEU A 9 0.84 -9.25 4.46
CA LEU A 9 1.21 -7.88 4.80
C LEU A 9 1.06 -6.94 3.60
N PHE A 10 1.41 -7.38 2.39
CA PHE A 10 1.24 -6.61 1.17
C PHE A 10 -0.25 -6.27 0.93
N VAL A 11 -1.13 -7.27 1.05
CA VAL A 11 -2.59 -7.07 0.98
C VAL A 11 -3.09 -6.09 2.05
N GLN A 12 -2.58 -6.19 3.28
CA GLN A 12 -2.93 -5.23 4.35
C GLN A 12 -2.50 -3.80 4.00
N LYS A 13 -1.32 -3.61 3.42
CA LYS A 13 -0.85 -2.28 2.99
C LYS A 13 -1.70 -1.72 1.84
N LEU A 14 -2.09 -2.54 0.87
CA LEU A 14 -3.03 -2.13 -0.20
C LEU A 14 -4.33 -1.61 0.40
N ARG A 15 -4.94 -2.37 1.31
CA ARG A 15 -6.20 -1.97 1.98
C ARG A 15 -6.05 -0.70 2.82
N GLN A 16 -4.91 -0.52 3.51
CA GLN A 16 -4.62 0.72 4.23
C GLN A 16 -4.52 1.92 3.27
N CYS A 17 -4.01 1.69 2.06
CA CYS A 17 -3.90 2.74 1.05
C CYS A 17 -5.24 3.10 0.39
N CYS A 18 -6.34 2.39 0.63
CA CYS A 18 -7.67 2.81 0.18
C CYS A 18 -8.22 4.05 0.93
N VAL A 19 -7.60 4.44 2.06
CA VAL A 19 -8.03 5.63 2.82
C VAL A 19 -7.80 6.89 2.00
N LEU A 20 -8.87 7.64 1.73
CA LEU A 20 -8.83 8.90 1.00
C LEU A 20 -8.47 10.05 1.96
N PHE A 21 -7.60 10.94 1.49
CA PHE A 21 -7.26 12.18 2.19
C PHE A 21 -7.73 13.37 1.37
N ASP A 22 -8.35 14.33 2.03
CA ASP A 22 -8.69 15.60 1.40
C ASP A 22 -7.45 16.51 1.39
N PHE A 23 -7.08 16.96 0.19
CA PHE A 23 -6.00 17.93 -0.02
C PHE A 23 -6.52 19.29 -0.47
N VAL A 24 -7.82 19.42 -0.77
CA VAL A 24 -8.45 20.64 -1.30
C VAL A 24 -9.11 21.42 -0.17
N SER A 25 -10.01 20.79 0.59
CA SER A 25 -10.78 21.49 1.62
C SER A 25 -10.00 21.62 2.93
N ASP A 26 -9.15 20.63 3.25
CA ASP A 26 -8.31 20.65 4.45
C ASP A 26 -6.90 20.07 4.18
N PRO A 27 -6.01 20.83 3.52
CA PRO A 27 -4.68 20.34 3.13
C PRO A 27 -3.77 20.00 4.31
N LEU A 28 -3.98 20.63 5.48
CA LEU A 28 -3.13 20.49 6.66
C LEU A 28 -3.65 19.45 7.67
N SER A 29 -4.82 18.87 7.44
CA SER A 29 -5.27 17.68 8.19
C SER A 29 -4.37 16.48 7.93
N ASP A 30 -4.25 15.62 8.95
CA ASP A 30 -3.69 14.27 8.85
C ASP A 30 -2.30 14.18 8.20
N LEU A 31 -1.46 15.23 8.30
CA LEU A 31 -0.13 15.28 7.67
C LEU A 31 0.71 14.03 7.98
N LYS A 32 0.66 13.55 9.22
CA LYS A 32 1.32 12.32 9.64
C LYS A 32 0.83 11.11 8.84
N TRP A 33 -0.48 10.96 8.66
CA TRP A 33 -1.07 9.80 7.99
C TRP A 33 -0.95 9.88 6.47
N LYS A 34 -0.99 11.10 5.90
CA LYS A 34 -0.62 11.38 4.51
C LYS A 34 0.81 10.89 4.22
N GLU A 35 1.77 11.20 5.09
CA GLU A 35 3.15 10.72 4.95
C GLU A 35 3.28 9.21 5.13
N VAL A 36 2.53 8.60 6.06
CA VAL A 36 2.48 7.14 6.21
C VAL A 36 1.98 6.47 4.94
N LYS A 37 0.90 6.97 4.32
CA LYS A 37 0.38 6.43 3.06
C LYS A 37 1.39 6.62 1.92
N ARG A 38 2.06 7.78 1.83
CA ARG A 38 3.13 8.03 0.86
C ARG A 38 4.26 7.00 1.00
N ALA A 39 4.78 6.83 2.21
CA ALA A 39 5.86 5.88 2.48
C ALA A 39 5.45 4.43 2.19
N ALA A 40 4.23 4.02 2.58
CA ALA A 40 3.73 2.69 2.32
C ALA A 40 3.59 2.39 0.82
N LEU A 41 3.07 3.34 0.03
CA LEU A 41 3.00 3.20 -1.43
C LEU A 41 4.40 3.11 -2.06
N SER A 42 5.35 3.94 -1.63
CA SER A 42 6.74 3.87 -2.12
C SER A 42 7.41 2.54 -1.80
N GLU A 43 7.24 2.03 -0.58
CA GLU A 43 7.76 0.73 -0.15
C GLU A 43 7.15 -0.41 -0.98
N MET A 44 5.83 -0.38 -1.25
CA MET A 44 5.17 -1.39 -2.10
C MET A 44 5.72 -1.38 -3.53
N VAL A 45 5.98 -0.21 -4.12
CA VAL A 45 6.61 -0.09 -5.44
C VAL A 45 8.04 -0.65 -5.44
N GLU A 46 8.82 -0.34 -4.41
CA GLU A 46 10.18 -0.87 -4.28
C GLU A 46 10.17 -2.40 -4.11
N TYR A 47 9.23 -2.93 -3.33
CA TYR A 47 9.05 -4.37 -3.11
C TYR A 47 8.76 -5.12 -4.41
N ILE A 48 7.80 -4.65 -5.23
CA ILE A 48 7.48 -5.31 -6.50
C ILE A 48 8.60 -5.18 -7.54
N THR A 49 9.40 -4.10 -7.46
CA THR A 49 10.48 -3.85 -8.43
C THR A 49 11.67 -4.79 -8.21
N HIS A 50 12.01 -5.07 -6.94
CA HIS A 50 13.20 -5.83 -6.59
C HIS A 50 12.95 -7.32 -6.33
N ASN A 51 11.69 -7.75 -6.20
CA ASN A 51 11.35 -9.14 -5.90
C ASN A 51 10.57 -9.78 -7.05
N ARG A 52 10.93 -11.01 -7.41
CA ARG A 52 10.23 -11.80 -8.43
C ARG A 52 9.19 -12.70 -7.79
N ASN A 53 8.15 -13.04 -8.54
CA ASN A 53 7.06 -13.96 -8.12
C ASN A 53 6.28 -13.48 -6.89
N VAL A 54 6.28 -12.17 -6.60
CA VAL A 54 5.52 -11.59 -5.49
C VAL A 54 4.09 -11.20 -5.85
N ILE A 55 3.77 -11.09 -7.14
CA ILE A 55 2.40 -10.84 -7.63
C ILE A 55 1.73 -12.18 -7.90
N THR A 56 0.92 -12.64 -6.95
CA THR A 56 0.13 -13.87 -7.00
C THR A 56 -1.32 -13.59 -7.39
N GLU A 57 -2.08 -14.63 -7.76
CA GLU A 57 -3.49 -14.47 -8.18
C GLU A 57 -4.38 -13.69 -7.18
N PRO A 58 -4.29 -13.91 -5.85
CA PRO A 58 -5.12 -13.18 -4.89
C PRO A 58 -4.84 -11.67 -4.83
N ILE A 59 -3.69 -11.20 -5.30
CA ILE A 59 -3.30 -9.79 -5.23
C ILE A 59 -4.00 -8.95 -6.31
N TYR A 60 -4.27 -9.54 -7.49
CA TYR A 60 -4.90 -8.83 -8.61
C TYR A 60 -6.19 -8.08 -8.24
N PRO A 61 -7.21 -8.72 -7.62
CA PRO A 61 -8.44 -8.01 -7.27
C PRO A 61 -8.22 -6.89 -6.24
N GLU A 62 -7.27 -7.05 -5.30
CA GLU A 62 -6.97 -6.04 -4.28
C GLU A 62 -6.33 -4.79 -4.90
N VAL A 63 -5.42 -4.97 -5.87
CA VAL A 63 -4.78 -3.84 -6.58
C VAL A 63 -5.77 -3.11 -7.48
N VAL A 64 -6.67 -3.82 -8.15
CA VAL A 64 -7.71 -3.21 -9.00
C VAL A 64 -8.74 -2.45 -8.17
N HIS A 65 -9.02 -2.91 -6.95
CA HIS A 65 -9.96 -2.25 -6.05
C HIS A 65 -9.39 -0.99 -5.40
N MET A 66 -8.08 -0.95 -5.10
CA MET A 66 -7.41 0.16 -4.42
C MET A 66 -7.43 1.47 -5.22
#